data_AF-A0A670XSW7-F1
#
_entry.id   AF-A0A670XSW7-F1
#
_cell.length_a   1.000
_cell.length_b   1.000
_cell.length_c   1.000
_cell.angle_alpha   90.00
_cell.angle_beta   90.00
_cell.angle_gamma   90.00
#
_symmetry.space_group_name_H-M   'P 1'
#
loop_
_entity.id
_entity.type
_entity.pdbx_description
1 polymer ?
#
loop_
_entity_poly.entity_id
_entity_poly.type
_entity_poly.pdbx_seq_one_letter_code
_entity_poly.pdbx_strand_id
1 'polypeptide(L)'
;MISPVGAWNMTSLFWQRGISSAVSTPWQQILNSFRSAESVSAFQSIPRPVVPWNYQQIRPRSRGNEYQPSNIKRKHKHGWIRRIRTASGIEVILRRMLKGRKSLSH
;
A
#
# COMPACT_ATOMS: atom_id res chain seq x y z
N MET A 1 -46.39 23.99 22.17
CA MET A 1 -45.21 24.38 21.38
C MET A 1 -43.99 24.14 22.24
N ILE A 2 -43.23 23.10 21.90
CA ILE A 2 -42.15 22.55 22.72
C ILE A 2 -40.86 23.28 22.31
N SER A 3 -40.28 24.04 23.24
CA SER A 3 -38.95 24.66 23.07
C SER A 3 -37.87 23.58 23.02
N PRO A 4 -36.89 23.64 22.10
CA PRO A 4 -35.82 22.67 22.07
C PRO A 4 -34.68 23.03 23.03
N VAL A 5 -34.18 21.97 23.67
CA VAL A 5 -33.07 21.91 24.60
C VAL A 5 -31.73 21.96 23.84
N GLY A 6 -30.79 22.74 24.36
CA GLY A 6 -29.37 22.36 24.38
C GLY A 6 -28.51 22.73 23.17
N ALA A 7 -28.07 23.98 23.12
CA ALA A 7 -26.88 24.38 22.36
C ALA A 7 -25.62 23.78 23.01
N TRP A 8 -24.98 22.83 22.35
CA TRP A 8 -23.64 22.36 22.73
C TRP A 8 -22.59 23.27 22.09
N ASN A 9 -22.21 24.32 22.81
CA ASN A 9 -20.96 25.03 22.58
C ASN A 9 -19.84 24.26 23.28
N MET A 10 -18.99 23.58 22.52
CA MET A 10 -17.69 23.08 23.01
C MET A 10 -16.59 23.77 22.22
N THR A 11 -16.12 24.85 22.83
CA THR A 11 -14.88 25.56 22.57
C THR A 11 -13.69 24.59 22.53
N SER A 12 -13.08 24.45 21.35
CA SER A 12 -11.71 23.95 21.21
C SER A 12 -10.77 25.17 21.13
N LEU A 13 -10.57 25.83 22.27
CA LEU A 13 -9.40 26.67 22.50
C LEU A 13 -8.29 25.77 23.03
N PHE A 14 -7.03 26.11 22.72
CA PHE A 14 -5.77 25.41 23.05
C PHE A 14 -5.37 24.33 22.03
N TRP A 15 -4.42 24.53 21.11
CA TRP A 15 -3.06 25.03 21.34
C TRP A 15 -2.53 25.79 20.12
N GLN A 16 -2.43 27.12 20.22
CA GLN A 16 -1.33 27.87 19.61
C GLN A 16 -0.27 28.05 20.69
N ARG A 17 0.89 27.41 20.49
CA ARG A 17 2.11 27.74 21.21
C ARG A 17 3.26 27.58 20.24
N GLY A 18 3.45 28.62 19.44
CA GLY A 18 4.72 28.88 18.77
C GLY A 18 5.76 29.14 19.84
N ILE A 19 6.70 28.21 19.97
CA ILE A 19 7.93 28.45 20.71
C ILE A 19 8.97 28.77 19.64
N SER A 20 9.09 30.07 19.35
CA SER A 20 10.30 30.64 18.76
C SER A 20 11.44 30.36 19.73
N SER A 21 12.21 29.31 19.46
CA SER A 21 13.50 29.09 20.12
C SER A 21 14.57 29.29 19.05
N ALA A 22 15.27 30.42 19.18
CA ALA A 22 16.49 30.73 18.46
C ALA A 22 17.58 29.75 18.94
N VAL A 23 17.55 28.53 18.41
CA VAL A 23 18.62 27.55 18.52
C VAL A 23 18.96 27.16 17.09
N SER A 24 20.06 27.73 16.61
CA SER A 24 20.66 27.42 15.31
C SER A 24 20.73 25.91 15.13
N THR A 25 19.79 25.37 14.34
CA THR A 25 19.71 23.93 14.11
C THR A 25 20.76 23.63 13.03
N PRO A 26 21.75 22.75 13.28
CA PRO A 26 22.86 22.50 12.35
C PRO A 26 22.41 21.93 10.99
N TRP A 27 21.14 21.55 10.87
CA TRP A 27 20.51 21.11 9.63
C TRP A 27 20.18 22.23 8.64
N GLN A 28 20.08 23.49 9.07
CA GLN A 28 19.83 24.63 8.16
C GLN A 28 21.09 25.03 7.36
N GLN A 29 22.29 24.72 7.85
CA GLN A 29 23.53 24.93 7.07
C GLN A 29 23.66 23.92 5.91
N ILE A 30 23.22 22.68 6.12
CA ILE A 30 23.31 21.62 5.09
C ILE A 30 22.44 21.95 3.88
N LEU A 31 21.23 22.50 4.08
CA LEU A 31 20.33 22.86 2.99
C LEU A 31 20.75 24.15 2.24
N ASN A 32 21.45 25.06 2.92
CA ASN A 32 21.94 26.30 2.30
C ASN A 32 23.24 26.12 1.51
N SER A 33 24.04 25.09 1.80
CA SER A 33 25.23 24.77 0.99
C SER A 33 24.89 24.31 -0.44
N PHE A 34 23.68 23.80 -0.68
CA PHE A 34 23.26 23.35 -2.01
C PHE A 34 22.81 24.47 -2.96
N ARG A 35 22.62 25.71 -2.47
CA ARG A 35 22.07 26.80 -3.28
C ARG A 35 23.11 27.75 -3.87
N SER A 36 24.38 27.69 -3.46
CA SER A 36 25.41 28.65 -3.89
C SER A 36 26.50 28.07 -4.81
N ALA A 37 26.32 26.87 -5.36
CA ALA A 37 27.21 26.36 -6.39
C ALA A 37 26.74 26.80 -7.80
N GLU A 38 26.66 28.11 -8.02
CA GLU A 38 26.83 28.65 -9.36
C GLU A 38 28.33 28.78 -9.60
N SER A 39 28.93 27.85 -10.33
CA SER A 39 30.19 28.13 -11.00
C SER A 39 30.37 27.20 -12.19
N VAL A 40 30.39 27.87 -13.35
CA VAL A 40 31.13 27.55 -14.59
C VAL A 40 31.00 26.15 -15.19
N SER A 41 30.44 26.16 -16.39
CA SER A 41 30.53 25.15 -17.44
C SER A 41 31.99 24.82 -17.77
N ALA A 42 32.63 23.99 -16.97
CA ALA A 42 33.78 23.21 -17.40
C ALA A 42 33.26 21.87 -17.94
N PHE A 43 32.85 21.87 -19.22
CA PHE A 43 32.70 20.66 -20.02
C PHE A 43 34.10 20.04 -20.23
N GLN A 44 34.70 19.50 -19.17
CA GLN A 44 35.74 18.50 -19.31
C GLN A 44 35.00 17.17 -19.40
N SER A 45 34.87 16.69 -20.63
CA SER A 45 34.39 15.35 -20.97
C SER A 45 35.35 14.33 -20.34
N ILE A 46 35.12 13.98 -19.08
CA ILE A 46 35.68 12.78 -18.48
C ILE A 46 35.13 11.62 -19.33
N PRO A 47 35.96 10.81 -20.01
CA PRO A 47 35.47 9.60 -20.63
C PRO A 47 34.99 8.71 -19.49
N ARG A 48 33.66 8.63 -19.31
CA ARG A 48 33.05 7.68 -18.38
C ARG A 48 33.58 6.31 -18.81
N PRO A 49 34.22 5.53 -17.93
CA PRO A 49 34.59 4.17 -18.29
C PRO A 49 33.31 3.46 -18.73
N VAL A 50 33.28 2.99 -19.97
CA VAL A 50 32.17 2.20 -20.50
C VAL A 50 32.24 0.87 -19.80
N VAL A 51 31.73 0.83 -18.57
CA VAL A 51 31.63 -0.40 -17.81
C VAL A 51 30.68 -1.33 -18.57
N PRO A 52 31.09 -2.59 -18.84
CA PRO A 52 30.23 -3.57 -19.53
C PRO A 52 28.97 -3.94 -18.72
N TRP A 53 28.85 -3.38 -17.50
CA TRP A 53 27.74 -3.51 -16.58
C TRP A 53 26.55 -2.58 -16.86
N ASN A 54 26.54 -1.85 -17.98
CA ASN A 54 25.41 -1.01 -18.42
C ASN A 54 24.18 -1.80 -18.93
N TYR A 55 24.08 -3.10 -18.63
CA TYR A 55 22.82 -3.81 -18.77
C TYR A 55 21.87 -3.35 -17.67
N GLN A 56 20.94 -2.48 -18.05
CA GLN A 56 19.88 -2.03 -17.16
C GLN A 56 19.06 -3.24 -16.70
N GLN A 57 19.21 -3.62 -15.44
CA GLN A 57 18.62 -4.84 -14.90
C GLN A 57 17.09 -4.75 -14.94
N ILE A 58 16.45 -5.53 -15.81
CA ILE A 58 14.98 -5.61 -15.87
C ILE A 58 14.49 -6.33 -14.61
N ARG A 59 13.93 -5.59 -13.67
CA ARG A 59 13.30 -6.17 -12.47
C ARG A 59 11.92 -6.71 -12.84
N PRO A 60 11.62 -8.01 -12.59
CA PRO A 60 10.28 -8.54 -12.81
C PRO A 60 9.30 -7.87 -11.85
N ARG A 61 8.03 -7.74 -12.28
CA ARG A 61 6.95 -7.26 -11.40
C ARG A 61 6.85 -8.17 -10.17
N SER A 62 6.65 -7.57 -9.00
CA SER A 62 6.37 -8.33 -7.78
C SER A 62 5.10 -9.16 -7.96
N ARG A 63 5.18 -10.43 -7.58
CA ARG A 63 4.03 -11.32 -7.35
C ARG A 63 3.46 -11.03 -5.96
N GLY A 64 2.27 -11.54 -5.65
CA GLY A 64 1.63 -11.40 -4.33
C GLY A 64 0.24 -10.76 -4.33
N ASN A 65 -0.24 -10.26 -5.47
CA ASN A 65 -1.60 -9.71 -5.60
C ASN A 65 -2.58 -10.68 -6.30
N GLU A 66 -2.25 -11.97 -6.37
CA GLU A 66 -3.03 -13.00 -7.07
C GLU A 66 -4.44 -13.14 -6.50
N TYR A 67 -4.55 -13.02 -5.18
CA TYR A 67 -5.84 -13.00 -4.52
C TYR A 67 -6.38 -11.58 -4.43
N GLN A 68 -7.35 -11.27 -5.29
CA GLN A 68 -8.22 -10.11 -5.11
C GLN A 68 -9.60 -10.58 -4.66
N PRO A 69 -10.05 -10.21 -3.45
CA PRO A 69 -11.28 -10.74 -2.86
C PRO A 69 -12.49 -10.27 -3.66
N SER A 70 -13.29 -11.23 -4.12
CA SER A 70 -14.60 -10.95 -4.73
C SER A 70 -15.57 -12.10 -4.42
N ASN A 71 -16.64 -11.77 -3.70
CA ASN A 71 -17.61 -12.76 -3.25
C ASN A 71 -18.32 -13.45 -4.42
N ILE A 72 -18.66 -12.71 -5.47
CA ILE A 72 -19.28 -13.25 -6.69
C ILE A 72 -18.39 -14.33 -7.31
N LYS A 73 -17.11 -14.02 -7.57
CA LYS A 73 -16.16 -14.99 -8.14
C LYS A 73 -15.97 -16.18 -7.22
N ARG A 74 -15.87 -15.95 -5.90
CA ARG A 74 -15.72 -17.02 -4.89
C ARG A 74 -16.89 -18.01 -4.92
N LYS A 75 -18.14 -17.52 -4.91
CA LYS A 75 -19.33 -18.39 -4.90
C LYS A 75 -19.58 -19.05 -6.26
N HIS A 76 -19.29 -18.39 -7.38
CA HIS A 76 -19.37 -19.04 -8.70
C HIS A 76 -18.31 -20.13 -8.91
N LYS A 77 -17.06 -19.90 -8.49
CA LYS A 77 -15.97 -20.86 -8.69
C LYS A 77 -15.99 -22.00 -7.68
N HIS A 78 -16.35 -21.72 -6.44
CA HIS A 78 -16.15 -22.67 -5.33
C HIS A 78 -17.38 -22.87 -4.43
N GLY A 79 -18.54 -22.34 -4.82
CA GLY A 79 -19.78 -22.49 -4.07
C GLY A 79 -20.41 -23.88 -4.22
N TRP A 80 -21.33 -24.19 -3.32
CA TRP A 80 -22.05 -25.46 -3.25
C TRP A 80 -22.70 -25.86 -4.58
N ILE A 81 -23.47 -24.92 -5.18
CA ILE A 81 -24.19 -25.13 -6.44
C ILE A 81 -23.23 -25.57 -7.56
N ARG A 82 -22.02 -25.00 -7.63
CA ARG A 82 -21.02 -25.38 -8.63
C ARG A 82 -20.56 -26.82 -8.45
N ARG A 83 -20.50 -27.34 -7.21
CA ARG A 83 -20.03 -28.69 -6.89
C ARG A 83 -21.07 -29.75 -7.22
N ILE A 84 -22.32 -29.55 -6.82
CA ILE A 84 -23.41 -30.53 -7.05
C ILE A 84 -23.84 -30.65 -8.51
N ARG A 85 -23.56 -29.64 -9.36
CA ARG A 85 -23.89 -29.67 -10.79
C ARG A 85 -23.08 -30.69 -11.61
N THR A 86 -21.97 -31.20 -11.09
CA THR A 86 -21.03 -32.05 -11.84
C THR A 86 -20.67 -33.27 -11.01
N ALA A 87 -20.56 -34.45 -11.62
CA ALA A 87 -20.17 -35.69 -10.93
C ALA A 87 -18.83 -35.55 -10.17
N SER A 88 -17.79 -35.00 -10.81
CA SER A 88 -16.49 -34.75 -10.16
C SER A 88 -16.57 -33.78 -8.98
N GLY A 89 -17.47 -32.80 -9.06
CA GLY A 89 -17.73 -31.87 -7.96
C GLY A 89 -18.41 -32.55 -6.77
N ILE A 90 -19.31 -33.50 -7.02
CA ILE A 90 -19.94 -34.33 -5.99
C ILE A 90 -18.88 -35.21 -5.30
N GLU A 91 -17.98 -35.85 -6.06
CA GLU A 91 -16.88 -36.65 -5.50
C GLU A 91 -15.96 -35.83 -4.57
N VAL A 92 -15.71 -34.55 -4.89
CA VAL A 92 -14.97 -33.66 -3.99
C VAL A 92 -15.71 -33.48 -2.67
N ILE A 93 -17.03 -33.30 -2.70
CA ILE A 93 -17.84 -33.16 -1.49
C ILE A 93 -17.80 -34.46 -0.67
N LEU A 94 -18.00 -35.62 -1.31
CA LEU A 94 -17.96 -36.92 -0.63
C LEU A 94 -16.61 -37.15 0.06
N ARG A 95 -15.49 -36.87 -0.62
CA ARG A 95 -14.14 -36.96 0.00
C ARG A 95 -13.96 -35.99 1.17
N ARG A 96 -14.54 -34.80 1.12
CA ARG A 96 -14.50 -33.84 2.24
C ARG A 96 -15.34 -34.29 3.43
N MET A 97 -16.50 -34.91 3.17
CA MET A 97 -17.34 -35.52 4.21
C MET A 97 -16.64 -36.69 4.88
N LEU A 98 -16.07 -37.61 4.09
CA LEU A 98 -15.31 -38.75 4.61
C LEU A 98 -14.13 -38.31 5.48
N LYS A 99 -13.46 -37.21 5.11
CA LYS A 99 -12.37 -36.61 5.91
C LYS A 99 -12.86 -35.83 7.14
N GLY A 100 -14.16 -35.56 7.28
CA GLY A 100 -14.71 -34.78 8.39
C GLY A 100 -14.37 -33.30 8.35
N ARG A 101 -14.30 -32.66 7.16
CA ARG A 101 -14.04 -31.21 7.08
C ARG A 101 -15.26 -30.41 7.58
N LYS A 102 -15.02 -29.42 8.47
CA LYS A 102 -16.07 -28.52 9.00
C LYS A 102 -16.86 -27.77 7.91
N SER A 103 -16.19 -27.37 6.84
CA SER A 103 -16.83 -26.78 5.65
C SER A 103 -16.61 -27.67 4.44
N LEU A 104 -17.66 -27.84 3.63
CA LEU A 104 -17.63 -28.67 2.42
C LEU A 104 -17.46 -27.84 1.13
N SER A 105 -17.93 -26.60 1.12
CA SER A 105 -17.78 -25.64 0.02
C SER A 105 -17.72 -24.21 0.57
N HIS A 106 -17.45 -23.23 -0.30
CA HIS A 106 -17.47 -21.81 0.03
C HIS A 106 -18.88 -21.20 0.05
#